data_AF-A0A953EMR4-F1
#
_entry.id   AF-A0A953EMR4-F1
#
_cell.length_a   1.000
_cell.length_b   1.000
_cell.length_c   1.000
_cell.angle_alpha   90.00
_cell.angle_beta   90.00
_cell.angle_gamma   90.00
#
_symmetry.space_group_name_H-M   'P 1'
#
loop_
_entity.id
_entity.type
_entity.pdbx_description
1 polymer ?
#
loop_
_entity_poly.entity_id
_entity_poly.type
_entity_poly.pdbx_seq_one_letter_code
_entity_poly.pdbx_strand_id
1 'polypeptide(L)' 'MTEPQENNTDEAKKPTVSGIGQKVLGEIEKLAGIVNADPLEQAEGEFNIEVGDIRNDLEDDLAETKE' A
#
# COMPACT_ATOMS: atom_id res chain seq x y z
N MET A 1 19.49 32.52 25.93
CA MET A 1 19.24 31.77 24.68
C MET A 1 19.03 30.33 25.09
N THR A 2 17.81 29.83 24.93
CA THR A 2 17.49 28.44 25.25
C THR A 2 17.71 27.66 23.97
N GLU A 3 18.57 26.65 23.99
CA GLU A 3 18.81 25.77 22.86
C GLU A 3 17.49 25.07 22.47
N PRO A 4 17.19 24.92 21.16
CA PRO A 4 16.02 24.18 20.74
C PRO A 4 16.22 22.69 21.11
N GLN A 5 15.30 22.14 21.90
CA GLN A 5 15.31 20.72 22.21
C GLN A 5 15.01 19.93 20.93
N GLU A 6 15.91 19.00 20.59
CA GLU A 6 15.69 17.97 19.58
C GLU A 6 14.47 17.14 20.00
N ASN A 7 13.31 17.44 19.41
CA ASN A 7 12.19 16.51 19.43
C ASN A 7 12.61 15.33 18.55
N ASN A 8 13.10 14.26 19.19
CA ASN A 8 13.03 12.91 18.62
C ASN A 8 11.55 12.54 18.49
N THR A 9 10.88 13.13 17.50
CA THR A 9 9.64 12.58 16.98
C THR A 9 10.07 11.29 16.29
N ASP A 10 9.95 10.17 16.99
CA ASP A 10 9.64 8.90 16.35
C ASP A 10 8.46 9.20 15.43
N GLU A 11 8.73 9.40 14.14
CA GLU A 11 7.69 9.55 13.13
C GLU A 11 6.81 8.33 13.27
N ALA A 12 5.63 8.48 13.88
CA ALA A 12 4.69 7.41 14.05
C ALA A 12 4.45 6.81 12.66
N LYS A 13 5.00 5.61 12.41
CA LYS A 13 4.88 4.92 11.14
C LYS A 13 3.40 4.87 10.82
N LYS A 14 2.98 5.65 9.82
CA LYS A 14 1.60 5.63 9.36
C LYS A 14 1.28 4.16 9.05
N PRO A 15 0.12 3.63 9.49
CA PRO A 15 -0.22 2.26 9.18
C PRO A 15 -0.23 2.09 7.66
N THR A 16 0.74 1.32 7.17
CA THR A 16 0.86 0.97 5.75
C THR A 16 0.05 -0.27 5.49
N VAL A 17 -0.77 -0.25 4.44
CA VAL A 17 -1.47 -1.43 3.94
C VAL A 17 -0.43 -2.36 3.31
N SER A 18 -0.39 -3.63 3.74
CA SER A 18 0.51 -4.64 3.16
C SER A 18 0.20 -4.88 1.68
N GLY A 19 1.14 -5.48 0.93
CA GLY A 19 0.89 -5.83 -0.47
C GLY A 19 -0.35 -6.71 -0.65
N ILE A 20 -0.52 -7.73 0.20
CA ILE A 20 -1.73 -8.56 0.24
C ILE A 20 -3.00 -7.72 0.49
N GLY A 21 -2.95 -6.78 1.44
CA GLY A 21 -4.08 -5.89 1.72
C GLY A 21 -4.46 -5.04 0.52
N GLN A 22 -3.47 -4.53 -0.20
CA GLN A 22 -3.67 -3.73 -1.41
C GLN A 22 -4.32 -4.55 -2.54
N LYS A 23 -3.88 -5.81 -2.72
CA LYS A 23 -4.50 -6.74 -3.69
C LYS A 23 -5.96 -7.01 -3.39
N VAL A 24 -6.29 -7.31 -2.13
CA VAL A 24 -7.68 -7.59 -1.73
C VAL A 24 -8.56 -6.37 -1.97
N LEU A 25 -8.09 -5.16 -1.64
CA LEU A 25 -8.78 -3.91 -1.95
C LEU A 25 -9.01 -3.75 -3.45
N GLY A 26 -7.97 -3.98 -4.26
CA GLY A 26 -8.07 -3.82 -5.70
C GLY A 26 -9.03 -4.82 -6.38
N GLU A 27 -9.10 -6.07 -5.91
CA GLU A 27 -10.09 -7.04 -6.41
C GLU A 27 -11.53 -6.63 -6.07
N ILE A 28 -11.75 -6.03 -4.89
CA ILE A 28 -13.07 -5.51 -4.50
C ILE A 28 -13.48 -4.35 -5.40
N GLU A 29 -12.61 -3.37 -5.60
CA GLU A 29 -12.87 -2.20 -6.45
C GLU A 29 -13.06 -2.60 -7.92
N LYS A 30 -12.26 -3.53 -8.43
CA LYS A 30 -12.42 -4.07 -9.78
C LYS A 30 -13.80 -4.70 -9.97
N LEU A 31 -14.22 -5.53 -9.01
CA LEU A 31 -15.55 -6.16 -9.05
C LEU A 31 -16.66 -5.11 -8.91
N ALA A 32 -16.50 -4.13 -8.02
CA ALA A 32 -17.46 -3.04 -7.82
C ALA A 32 -17.61 -2.22 -9.11
N GLY A 33 -16.51 -1.83 -9.76
CA GLY A 33 -16.52 -1.12 -11.04
C GLY A 33 -17.24 -1.89 -12.14
N ILE A 34 -17.02 -3.20 -12.25
CA ILE A 34 -17.75 -4.05 -13.20
C ILE A 34 -19.26 -4.07 -12.89
N VAL A 35 -19.64 -4.28 -11.62
CA VAL A 35 -21.05 -4.38 -11.20
C VAL A 35 -21.79 -3.06 -11.37
N ASN A 36 -21.11 -1.95 -11.08
CA ASN A 36 -21.68 -0.60 -11.15
C ASN A 36 -21.55 0.04 -12.54
N ALA A 37 -20.90 -0.64 -13.49
CA ALA A 37 -20.49 -0.07 -14.78
C ALA A 37 -19.67 1.23 -14.64
N ASP A 38 -18.81 1.29 -13.62
CA ASP A 38 -17.88 2.37 -13.36
C ASP A 38 -16.46 1.97 -13.84
N PRO A 39 -16.01 2.46 -15.01
CA PRO A 39 -14.69 2.14 -15.54
C PRO A 39 -13.54 2.77 -14.74
N LEU A 40 -13.79 3.82 -13.95
CA LEU A 40 -12.75 4.43 -13.12
C LEU A 40 -12.49 3.56 -11.89
N GLU A 41 -13.55 3.14 -11.20
CA GLU A 41 -13.43 2.23 -10.05
C GLU A 41 -12.80 0.89 -10.48
N GLN A 42 -13.12 0.40 -11.69
CA GLN A 42 -12.47 -0.78 -12.23
C GLN A 42 -10.95 -0.56 -12.42
N ALA A 43 -10.55 0.57 -13.00
CA ALA A 43 -9.15 0.91 -13.23
C ALA A 43 -8.38 1.14 -11.92
N GLU A 44 -9.01 1.73 -10.91
CA GLU A 44 -8.45 1.86 -9.56
C GLU A 44 -8.20 0.49 -8.94
N GLY A 45 -9.13 -0.45 -9.11
CA GLY A 45 -8.96 -1.83 -8.67
C GLY A 45 -7.77 -2.53 -9.33
N GLU A 46 -7.63 -2.40 -10.65
CA GLU A 46 -6.49 -2.94 -11.41
C GLU A 46 -5.16 -2.34 -10.94
N PHE A 47 -5.12 -1.02 -10.70
CA PHE A 47 -3.94 -0.34 -10.16
C PHE A 47 -3.57 -0.84 -8.76
N ASN A 48 -4.55 -1.02 -7.87
CA ASN A 48 -4.30 -1.48 -6.50
C ASN A 48 -3.79 -2.93 -6.45
N ILE A 49 -4.23 -3.79 -7.38
CA ILE A 49 -3.68 -5.13 -7.55
C ILE A 49 -2.19 -5.05 -7.94
N GLU A 50 -1.85 -4.26 -8.96
CA GLU A 50 -0.47 -4.10 -9.43
C GLU A 50 0.46 -3.53 -8.34
N VAL A 51 0.01 -2.52 -7.61
CA VAL A 51 0.76 -1.98 -6.46
C VAL A 51 0.95 -3.05 -5.39
N GLY A 52 -0.06 -3.90 -5.18
CA GLY A 52 0.03 -5.02 -4.24
C GLY A 52 1.02 -6.11 -4.67
N ASP A 53 1.11 -6.41 -5.96
CA ASP A 53 2.14 -7.29 -6.54
C ASP A 53 3.53 -6.72 -6.27
N ILE A 54 3.77 -5.48 -6.69
CA ILE A 54 5.08 -4.82 -6.53
C ILE A 54 5.51 -4.76 -5.06
N ARG A 55 4.58 -4.50 -4.13
CA ARG A 55 4.89 -4.47 -2.69
C ARG A 55 5.26 -5.84 -2.16
N ASN A 56 4.54 -6.89 -2.56
CA ASN A 56 4.88 -8.25 -2.13
C ASN A 56 6.27 -8.63 -2.64
N ASP A 57 6.57 -8.37 -3.91
CA ASP A 57 7.89 -8.66 -4.49
C ASP A 57 9.02 -7.92 -3.73
N LEU A 58 8.80 -6.65 -3.39
CA LEU A 58 9.75 -5.87 -2.59
C LEU A 58 9.88 -6.36 -1.14
N GLU A 59 8.79 -6.82 -0.53
CA GLU A 59 8.79 -7.38 0.82
C GLU A 59 9.56 -8.71 0.86
N ASP A 60 9.38 -9.56 -0.16
CA ASP A 60 10.09 -10.83 -0.32
C ASP A 60 11.59 -10.61 -0.57
N ASP A 61 11.96 -9.71 -1.51
CA ASP A 61 13.36 -9.35 -1.78
C ASP A 61 14.06 -8.79 -0.53
N LEU A 62 13.37 -7.94 0.24
CA LEU A 62 13.91 -7.36 1.47
C LEU A 62 14.07 -8.41 2.58
N ALA A 63 13.22 -9.44 2.60
CA ALA A 63 13.36 -10.56 3.52
C ALA A 63 14.58 -11.40 3.19
N GLU A 64 14.83 -11.70 1.90
CA GLU A 64 15.99 -12.46 1.44
C GLU A 64 17.32 -11.72 1.71
N THR A 65 17.34 -10.40 1.59
CA THR A 65 18.57 -9.59 1.82
C THR A 65 19.00 -9.54 3.30
N LYS A 66 18.13 -9.97 4.23
CA LYS A 66 18.41 -9.94 5.69
C LYS A 66 18.94 -11.27 6.24
N GLU A 67 19.02 -12.33 5.44
CA GLU A 67 19.71 -13.59 5.76
C GLU A 67 21.18 -13.58 5.35
#